data_AF-A0A7S4IZ89-F1
#
_entry.id   AF-A0A7S4IZ89-F1
#
_cell.length_a   1.000
_cell.length_b   1.000
_cell.length_c   1.000
_cell.angle_alpha   90.00
_cell.angle_beta   90.00
_cell.angle_gamma   90.00
#
_symmetry.space_group_name_H-M   'P 1'
#
loop_
_entity.id
_entity.type
_entity.pdbx_description
1 polymer ?
#
loop_
_entity_poly.entity_id
_entity_poly.type
_entity_poly.pdbx_seq_one_letter_code
_entity_poly.pdbx_strand_id
1 'polypeptide(L)'
;MLAARLAAKRARRYAEADDLLEQLGKLGVRVDDSLQLWRADGQEFAPTSWSRIEGDGDEGDEGDEGGVDEEAVEALISQRGEAKQAKDYETADELAATLREAHSVVLDDKRRRWRVVVEYGGYYRVGPKVDPFTTKQVGDMLERRSAHQAKKEYEEADRLHAELTEMGIVLDTRLKTWKRPAPKATRR
;
A
#
# COMPACT_ATOMS: atom_id res chain seq x y z
N MET A 1 8.20 31.77 -12.50
CA MET A 1 6.72 31.67 -12.43
C MET A 1 6.24 30.64 -11.41
N LEU A 2 6.83 29.44 -11.32
CA LEU A 2 6.49 28.45 -10.28
C LEU A 2 6.65 28.97 -8.84
N ALA A 3 7.77 29.63 -8.55
CA ALA A 3 8.00 30.26 -7.24
C ALA A 3 6.99 31.39 -6.92
N ALA A 4 6.58 32.16 -7.93
CA ALA A 4 5.57 33.21 -7.78
C ALA A 4 4.18 32.61 -7.49
N ARG A 5 3.83 31.49 -8.14
CA ARG A 5 2.60 30.74 -7.86
C ARG A 5 2.60 30.16 -6.44
N LEU A 6 3.72 29.58 -6.00
CA LEU A 6 3.86 29.06 -4.63
C LEU A 6 3.73 30.18 -3.59
N ALA A 7 4.29 31.35 -3.86
CA ALA A 7 4.15 32.54 -3.02
C ALA A 7 2.69 33.06 -3.00
N ALA A 8 1.99 33.05 -4.13
CA ALA A 8 0.57 33.42 -4.22
C ALA A 8 -0.32 32.46 -3.41
N LYS A 9 -0.10 31.13 -3.52
CA LYS A 9 -0.80 30.13 -2.68
C LYS A 9 -0.51 30.32 -1.20
N ARG A 10 0.76 30.58 -0.81
CA ARG A 10 1.13 30.86 0.58
C ARG A 10 0.48 32.13 1.13
N ALA A 11 0.30 33.14 0.28
CA ALA A 11 -0.41 34.36 0.59
C ALA A 11 -1.95 34.24 0.50
N ARG A 12 -2.49 33.03 0.26
CA ARG A 12 -3.93 32.75 0.02
C ARG A 12 -4.54 33.53 -1.14
N ARG A 13 -3.73 33.97 -2.09
CA ARG A 13 -4.14 34.64 -3.33
C ARG A 13 -4.35 33.59 -4.41
N TYR A 14 -5.45 32.84 -4.30
CA TYR A 14 -5.73 31.69 -5.17
C TYR A 14 -5.99 32.10 -6.63
N ALA A 15 -6.69 33.22 -6.86
CA ALA A 15 -6.92 33.74 -8.21
C ALA A 15 -5.61 34.02 -8.97
N GLU A 16 -4.66 34.73 -8.33
CA GLU A 16 -3.31 34.94 -8.90
C GLU A 16 -2.56 33.63 -9.12
N ALA A 17 -2.72 32.64 -8.23
CA ALA A 17 -2.08 31.34 -8.39
C ALA A 17 -2.66 30.53 -9.56
N ASP A 18 -3.96 30.70 -9.85
CA ASP A 18 -4.66 30.05 -10.96
C ASP A 18 -4.30 30.72 -12.30
N ASP A 19 -4.23 32.05 -12.34
CA ASP A 19 -3.73 32.78 -13.51
C ASP A 19 -2.29 32.37 -13.87
N LEU A 20 -1.44 32.25 -12.85
CA LEU A 20 -0.06 31.77 -13.03
C LEU A 20 -0.01 30.29 -13.46
N LEU A 21 -0.96 29.46 -13.01
CA LEU A 21 -1.07 28.07 -13.46
C LEU A 21 -1.47 28.00 -14.94
N GLU A 22 -2.43 28.83 -15.36
CA GLU A 22 -2.86 28.91 -16.76
C GLU A 22 -1.72 29.38 -17.67
N GLN A 23 -0.97 30.41 -17.25
CA GLN A 23 0.20 30.90 -17.97
C GLN A 23 1.31 29.84 -18.07
N LEU A 24 1.57 29.10 -16.99
CA LEU A 24 2.48 27.96 -17.00
C LEU A 24 1.99 26.88 -17.98
N GLY A 25 0.69 26.58 -17.97
CA GLY A 25 0.08 25.62 -18.88
C GLY A 25 0.23 25.99 -20.36
N LYS A 26 0.12 27.29 -20.69
CA LYS A 26 0.34 27.84 -22.04
C LYS A 26 1.80 27.74 -22.50
N LEU A 27 2.75 27.77 -21.55
CA LEU A 27 4.18 27.61 -21.80
C LEU A 27 4.62 26.14 -21.85
N GLY A 28 3.69 25.18 -21.84
CA GLY A 28 4.00 23.74 -21.80
C GLY A 28 4.43 23.25 -20.42
N VAL A 29 4.29 24.08 -19.37
CA VAL A 29 4.64 23.70 -18.00
C VAL A 29 3.40 23.11 -17.31
N ARG A 30 3.49 21.85 -16.88
CA ARG A 30 2.49 21.17 -16.07
C ARG A 30 2.96 21.11 -14.62
N VAL A 31 2.04 21.30 -13.67
CA VAL A 31 2.33 21.35 -12.23
C VAL A 31 1.35 20.44 -11.49
N ASP A 32 1.87 19.50 -10.69
CA ASP A 32 1.07 18.66 -9.79
C ASP A 32 1.38 19.08 -8.35
N ASP A 33 0.44 19.79 -7.73
CA ASP A 33 0.59 20.28 -6.36
C ASP A 33 0.52 19.18 -5.29
N SER A 34 -0.11 18.05 -5.59
CA SER A 34 -0.24 16.94 -4.65
C SER A 34 1.08 16.18 -4.52
N LEU A 35 1.86 16.18 -5.59
CA LEU A 35 3.17 15.54 -5.70
C LEU A 35 4.35 16.50 -5.59
N GLN A 36 4.09 17.81 -5.58
CA GLN A 36 5.11 18.86 -5.65
C GLN A 36 6.03 18.72 -6.88
N LEU A 37 5.52 18.18 -7.98
CA LEU A 37 6.25 17.99 -9.23
C LEU A 37 5.88 19.08 -10.24
N TRP A 38 6.85 19.45 -11.09
CA TRP A 38 6.62 20.29 -12.25
C TRP A 38 7.40 19.74 -13.44
N ARG A 39 6.83 19.85 -14.64
CA ARG A 39 7.45 19.42 -15.91
C ARG A 39 7.32 20.55 -16.92
N ALA A 40 8.36 20.80 -17.71
CA ALA A 40 8.34 21.80 -18.80
C ALA A 40 8.16 21.17 -20.20
N ASP A 41 8.07 19.84 -20.26
CA ASP A 41 8.12 19.07 -21.51
C ASP A 41 6.75 19.03 -22.23
N GLY A 42 5.72 19.70 -21.69
CA GLY A 42 4.34 19.65 -22.21
C GLY A 42 3.62 18.32 -21.99
N GLN A 43 4.34 17.27 -21.61
CA GLN A 43 3.80 15.95 -21.34
C GLN A 43 3.00 15.91 -20.04
N GLU A 44 1.98 15.06 -20.02
CA GLU A 44 1.21 14.77 -18.83
C GLU A 44 2.12 14.12 -17.77
N PHE A 45 1.77 14.31 -16.50
CA PHE A 45 2.43 13.54 -15.44
C PHE A 45 2.05 12.08 -15.67
N ALA A 46 3.05 11.24 -16.01
CA ALA A 46 2.88 9.80 -15.97
C ALA A 46 2.30 9.41 -14.59
N PRO A 47 1.51 8.33 -14.49
CA PRO A 47 0.98 7.88 -13.22
C PRO A 47 2.15 7.69 -12.24
N THR A 48 2.28 8.66 -11.35
CA THR A 48 3.19 8.76 -10.20
C THR A 48 3.90 7.46 -9.85
N SER A 49 5.23 7.46 -9.90
CA SER A 49 6.04 6.35 -9.43
C SER A 49 5.57 5.89 -8.06
N TRP A 50 5.04 4.67 -7.99
CA TRP A 50 4.70 4.04 -6.73
C TRP A 50 5.99 3.54 -6.09
N SER A 51 6.17 3.78 -4.80
CA SER A 51 7.39 3.34 -4.10
C SER A 51 7.13 2.11 -3.26
N ARG A 52 8.06 1.15 -3.29
CA ARG A 52 8.05 0.00 -2.38
C ARG A 52 8.30 0.46 -0.95
N ILE A 53 7.57 -0.11 0.01
CA ILE A 53 7.83 0.12 1.44
C ILE A 53 8.82 -0.92 1.91
N GLU A 54 10.03 -0.54 2.27
CA GLU A 54 10.96 -1.47 2.93
C GLU A 54 10.63 -1.57 4.43
N GLY A 55 10.46 -2.79 4.93
CA GLY A 55 10.37 -3.12 6.35
C GLY A 55 9.00 -3.08 7.03
N ASP A 56 8.08 -2.18 6.67
CA ASP A 56 6.74 -2.12 7.32
C ASP A 56 5.77 -3.17 6.73
N GLY A 57 6.03 -4.43 7.08
CA GLY A 57 5.26 -5.57 6.60
C GLY A 57 5.66 -6.05 5.21
N ASP A 58 6.75 -5.51 4.65
CA ASP A 58 7.37 -6.05 3.44
C ASP A 58 8.14 -7.32 3.79
N GLU A 59 7.73 -8.41 3.16
CA GLU A 59 8.32 -9.75 3.33
C GLU A 59 9.10 -10.19 2.10
N GLY A 60 9.28 -9.32 1.11
CA GLY A 60 10.28 -9.54 0.09
C GLY A 60 11.65 -9.31 0.72
N ASP A 61 12.32 -10.40 1.06
CA ASP A 61 13.64 -10.37 1.68
C ASP A 61 14.69 -9.81 0.71
N GLU A 62 15.68 -9.08 1.23
CA GLU A 62 16.82 -8.51 0.49
C GLU A 62 17.80 -9.60 -0.05
N GLY A 63 17.49 -10.88 0.10
CA GLY A 63 18.39 -11.99 -0.24
C GLY A 63 17.77 -13.20 -0.93
N ASP A 64 16.49 -13.19 -1.28
CA ASP A 64 15.86 -14.31 -1.99
C ASP A 64 15.85 -14.04 -3.51
N GLU A 65 16.62 -14.81 -4.28
CA GLU A 65 16.64 -14.79 -5.76
C GLU A 65 15.27 -15.12 -6.41
N GLY A 66 14.21 -15.31 -5.60
CA GLY A 66 12.81 -15.37 -5.98
C GLY A 66 12.04 -14.06 -5.77
N GLY A 67 12.74 -12.93 -5.66
CA GLY A 67 12.17 -11.60 -5.48
C GLY A 67 11.08 -11.29 -6.51
N VAL A 68 9.93 -10.83 -6.02
CA VAL A 68 8.80 -10.38 -6.84
C VAL A 68 9.31 -9.50 -7.98
N ASP A 69 8.89 -9.83 -9.21
CA ASP A 69 9.29 -9.11 -10.43
C ASP A 69 8.80 -7.66 -10.36
N GLU A 70 9.70 -6.77 -9.92
CA GLU A 70 9.38 -5.38 -9.60
C GLU A 70 8.92 -4.63 -10.87
N GLU A 71 9.53 -4.94 -12.02
CA GLU A 71 9.10 -4.38 -13.32
C GLU A 71 7.67 -4.81 -13.67
N ALA A 72 7.32 -6.10 -13.48
CA ALA A 72 5.96 -6.57 -13.70
C ALA A 72 4.95 -5.88 -12.76
N VAL A 73 5.32 -5.71 -11.49
CA VAL A 73 4.48 -5.02 -10.49
C VAL A 73 4.30 -3.55 -10.86
N GLU A 74 5.37 -2.83 -11.21
CA GLU A 74 5.30 -1.44 -11.63
C GLU A 74 4.45 -1.26 -12.90
N ALA A 75 4.54 -2.19 -13.85
CA ALA A 75 3.72 -2.20 -15.05
C ALA A 75 2.23 -2.40 -14.75
N LEU A 76 1.89 -3.35 -13.87
CA LEU A 76 0.50 -3.59 -13.44
C LEU A 76 -0.08 -2.40 -12.65
N ILE A 77 0.73 -1.81 -11.78
CA ILE A 77 0.37 -0.61 -11.03
C ILE A 77 0.10 0.57 -11.97
N SER A 78 0.93 0.73 -13.01
CA SER A 78 0.77 1.78 -14.03
C SER A 78 -0.52 1.58 -14.81
N GLN A 79 -0.77 0.37 -15.32
CA GLN A 79 -2.00 0.00 -16.02
C GLN A 79 -3.25 0.25 -15.15
N ARG A 80 -3.17 -0.05 -13.86
CA ARG A 80 -4.25 0.25 -12.91
C ARG A 80 -4.47 1.75 -12.74
N GLY A 81 -3.40 2.53 -12.70
CA GLY A 81 -3.45 3.98 -12.67
C GLY A 81 -4.19 4.55 -13.90
N GLU A 82 -3.90 4.03 -15.08
CA GLU A 82 -4.57 4.38 -16.33
C GLU A 82 -6.05 3.98 -16.33
N ALA A 83 -6.38 2.76 -15.90
CA ALA A 83 -7.77 2.29 -15.76
C ALA A 83 -8.59 3.18 -14.82
N LYS A 84 -8.02 3.55 -13.65
CA LYS A 84 -8.66 4.48 -12.71
C LYS A 84 -8.85 5.88 -13.32
N GLN A 85 -7.91 6.34 -14.15
CA GLN A 85 -8.02 7.61 -14.85
C GLN A 85 -9.12 7.58 -15.92
N ALA A 86 -9.25 6.46 -16.63
CA ALA A 86 -10.34 6.18 -17.57
C ALA A 86 -11.70 5.93 -16.89
N LYS A 87 -11.75 5.95 -15.55
CA LYS A 87 -12.92 5.58 -14.72
C LYS A 87 -13.39 4.14 -14.91
N ASP A 88 -12.50 3.30 -15.42
CA ASP A 88 -12.70 1.87 -15.49
C ASP A 88 -12.27 1.23 -14.17
N TYR A 89 -13.21 1.20 -13.22
CA TYR A 89 -12.96 0.65 -11.89
C TYR A 89 -12.93 -0.88 -11.89
N GLU A 90 -13.62 -1.54 -12.83
CA GLU A 90 -13.64 -3.00 -12.95
C GLU A 90 -12.24 -3.51 -13.31
N THR A 91 -11.65 -2.98 -14.38
CA THR A 91 -10.27 -3.32 -14.77
C THR A 91 -9.27 -2.96 -13.66
N ALA A 92 -9.48 -1.85 -12.96
CA ALA A 92 -8.60 -1.45 -11.85
C ALA A 92 -8.66 -2.41 -10.64
N ASP A 93 -9.82 -3.00 -10.38
CA ASP A 93 -10.03 -4.00 -9.34
C ASP A 93 -9.47 -5.37 -9.76
N GLU A 94 -9.61 -5.77 -11.02
CA GLU A 94 -9.00 -6.99 -11.56
C GLU A 94 -7.46 -6.93 -11.51
N LEU A 95 -6.88 -5.79 -11.86
CA LEU A 95 -5.42 -5.57 -11.76
C LEU A 95 -4.95 -5.58 -10.30
N ALA A 96 -5.76 -5.06 -9.38
CA ALA A 96 -5.44 -5.13 -7.95
C ALA A 96 -5.53 -6.57 -7.40
N ALA A 97 -6.50 -7.37 -7.86
CA ALA A 97 -6.58 -8.78 -7.53
C ALA A 97 -5.38 -9.54 -8.09
N THR A 98 -5.01 -9.31 -9.35
CA THR A 98 -3.83 -9.91 -9.99
C THR A 98 -2.53 -9.60 -9.23
N LEU A 99 -2.32 -8.34 -8.84
CA LEU A 99 -1.18 -7.95 -8.02
C LEU A 99 -1.12 -8.71 -6.69
N ARG A 100 -2.28 -8.95 -6.08
CA ARG A 100 -2.38 -9.66 -4.81
C ARG A 100 -2.19 -11.17 -4.98
N GLU A 101 -2.82 -11.79 -5.97
CA GLU A 101 -2.83 -13.25 -6.14
C GLU A 101 -1.59 -13.78 -6.85
N ALA A 102 -1.09 -13.08 -7.87
CA ALA A 102 0.05 -13.53 -8.65
C ALA A 102 1.39 -13.03 -8.09
N HIS A 103 1.43 -11.80 -7.57
CA HIS A 103 2.66 -11.17 -7.10
C HIS A 103 2.73 -11.02 -5.57
N SER A 104 1.67 -11.39 -4.84
CA SER A 104 1.59 -11.20 -3.39
C SER A 104 1.85 -9.74 -2.96
N VAL A 105 1.42 -8.77 -3.79
CA VAL A 105 1.62 -7.34 -3.57
C VAL A 105 0.35 -6.68 -3.04
N VAL A 106 0.52 -5.86 -2.00
CA VAL A 106 -0.55 -5.02 -1.45
C VAL A 106 -0.26 -3.55 -1.71
N LEU A 107 -1.25 -2.86 -2.29
CA LEU A 107 -1.21 -1.44 -2.60
C LEU A 107 -1.80 -0.58 -1.45
N ASP A 108 -1.10 0.49 -1.08
CA ASP A 108 -1.61 1.60 -0.27
C ASP A 108 -1.87 2.80 -1.19
N ASP A 109 -3.08 2.86 -1.78
CA ASP A 109 -3.52 3.96 -2.65
C ASP A 109 -3.41 5.34 -2.00
N LYS A 110 -3.61 5.43 -0.68
CA LYS A 110 -3.54 6.73 0.04
C LYS A 110 -2.14 7.29 0.06
N ARG A 111 -1.13 6.41 0.09
CA ARG A 111 0.28 6.81 0.15
C ARG A 111 1.03 6.58 -1.15
N ARG A 112 0.41 5.95 -2.16
CA ARG A 112 1.02 5.53 -3.42
C ARG A 112 2.24 4.65 -3.19
N ARG A 113 2.06 3.66 -2.30
CA ARG A 113 3.12 2.73 -1.94
C ARG A 113 2.64 1.31 -2.09
N TRP A 114 3.56 0.40 -2.37
CA TRP A 114 3.27 -1.02 -2.44
C TRP A 114 4.24 -1.80 -1.56
N ARG A 115 3.87 -3.02 -1.19
CA ARG A 115 4.74 -3.91 -0.42
C ARG A 115 4.42 -5.35 -0.77
N VAL A 116 5.43 -6.20 -0.71
CA VAL A 116 5.30 -7.65 -0.84
C VAL A 116 4.85 -8.20 0.51
N VAL A 117 3.80 -9.01 0.53
CA VAL A 117 3.28 -9.62 1.76
C VAL A 117 3.18 -11.13 1.59
N VAL A 118 3.32 -11.90 2.66
CA VAL A 118 2.93 -13.31 2.66
C VAL A 118 1.56 -13.46 3.30
N GLU A 119 0.66 -14.18 2.63
CA GLU A 119 -0.64 -14.51 3.19
C GLU A 119 -0.63 -15.86 3.89
N TYR A 120 -1.09 -15.87 5.14
CA TYR A 120 -1.30 -17.07 5.93
C TYR A 120 -2.77 -17.19 6.31
N GLY A 121 -3.44 -18.25 5.85
CA GLY A 121 -4.88 -18.43 6.08
C GLY A 121 -5.73 -17.25 5.58
N GLY A 122 -5.25 -16.53 4.56
CA GLY A 122 -5.86 -15.32 4.01
C GLY A 122 -5.57 -14.02 4.76
N TYR A 123 -4.72 -14.03 5.80
CA TYR A 123 -4.30 -12.85 6.55
C TYR A 123 -2.85 -12.49 6.23
N TYR A 124 -2.55 -11.20 6.11
CA TYR A 124 -1.20 -10.71 5.86
C TYR A 124 -0.70 -9.78 6.97
N ARG A 125 0.62 -9.72 7.13
CA ARG A 125 1.26 -8.93 8.20
C ARG A 125 1.25 -7.44 7.87
N VAL A 126 1.03 -6.61 8.90
CA VAL A 126 1.16 -5.15 8.83
C VAL A 126 1.95 -4.65 10.03
N GLY A 127 2.86 -3.70 9.80
CA GLY A 127 3.67 -3.07 10.85
C GLY A 127 5.12 -3.56 10.86
N PRO A 128 5.87 -3.32 11.96
CA PRO A 128 7.31 -3.55 12.00
C PRO A 128 7.67 -5.02 11.74
N LYS A 129 8.85 -5.26 11.15
CA LYS A 129 9.39 -6.62 10.97
C LYS A 129 9.32 -7.38 12.30
N VAL A 130 8.66 -8.52 12.27
CA VAL A 130 8.59 -9.45 13.40
C VAL A 130 9.55 -10.59 13.11
N ASP A 131 10.15 -11.14 14.16
CA ASP A 131 11.06 -12.28 14.06
C ASP A 131 10.47 -13.41 13.19
N PRO A 132 11.26 -14.02 12.29
CA PRO A 132 10.78 -15.08 11.38
C PRO A 132 10.10 -16.25 12.10
N PHE A 133 10.56 -16.63 13.30
CA PHE A 133 9.93 -17.68 14.10
C PHE A 133 8.51 -17.30 14.49
N THR A 134 8.31 -16.07 14.94
CA THR A 134 6.98 -15.57 15.29
C THR A 134 6.09 -15.47 14.05
N THR A 135 6.62 -14.98 12.93
CA THR A 135 5.87 -14.87 11.66
C THR A 135 5.38 -16.25 11.21
N LYS A 136 6.25 -17.27 11.23
CA LYS A 136 5.91 -18.65 10.89
C LYS A 136 4.89 -19.26 11.86
N GLN A 137 5.06 -19.03 13.16
CA GLN A 137 4.13 -19.53 14.18
C GLN A 137 2.74 -18.91 14.02
N VAL A 138 2.66 -17.59 13.85
CA VAL A 138 1.38 -16.89 13.59
C VAL A 138 0.76 -17.39 12.27
N GLY A 139 1.59 -17.64 11.26
CA GLY A 139 1.14 -18.20 9.99
C GLY A 139 0.46 -19.56 10.14
N ASP A 140 1.11 -20.52 10.78
CA ASP A 140 0.56 -21.86 11.03
C ASP A 140 -0.74 -21.81 11.86
N MET A 141 -0.81 -20.94 12.87
CA MET A 141 -2.03 -20.74 13.66
C MET A 141 -3.19 -20.17 12.81
N LEU A 142 -2.90 -19.22 11.91
CA LEU A 142 -3.89 -18.63 11.00
C LEU A 142 -4.40 -19.63 9.97
N GLU A 143 -3.52 -20.48 9.45
CA GLU A 143 -3.90 -21.57 8.54
C GLU A 143 -4.79 -22.60 9.23
N ARG A 144 -4.42 -23.05 10.44
CA ARG A 144 -5.25 -23.95 11.26
C ARG A 144 -6.60 -23.33 11.56
N ARG A 145 -6.61 -22.05 11.93
CA ARG A 145 -7.85 -21.30 12.18
C ARG A 145 -8.74 -21.28 10.94
N SER A 146 -8.17 -20.99 9.76
CA SER A 146 -8.90 -21.01 8.48
C SER A 146 -9.50 -22.40 8.20
N ALA A 147 -8.75 -23.47 8.47
CA ALA A 147 -9.25 -24.84 8.33
C ALA A 147 -10.42 -25.15 9.27
N HIS A 148 -10.36 -24.72 10.54
CA HIS A 148 -11.47 -24.85 11.48
C HIS A 148 -12.70 -24.02 11.06
N GLN A 149 -12.49 -22.81 10.57
CA GLN A 149 -13.58 -21.98 10.03
C GLN A 149 -14.26 -22.64 8.83
N ALA A 150 -13.50 -23.28 7.94
CA ALA A 150 -14.03 -24.03 6.80
C ALA A 150 -14.89 -25.23 7.25
N LYS A 151 -14.50 -25.88 8.37
CA LYS A 151 -15.25 -26.97 9.00
C LYS A 151 -16.42 -26.51 9.88
N LYS A 152 -16.63 -25.20 10.04
CA LYS A 152 -17.61 -24.58 10.95
C LYS A 152 -17.34 -24.88 12.44
N GLU A 153 -16.09 -25.21 12.77
CA GLU A 153 -15.61 -25.44 14.13
C GLU A 153 -15.22 -24.08 14.76
N TYR A 154 -16.22 -23.22 14.98
CA TYR A 154 -15.98 -21.84 15.39
C TYR A 154 -15.31 -21.74 16.77
N GLU A 155 -15.62 -22.65 17.70
CA GLU A 155 -15.02 -22.67 19.04
C GLU A 155 -13.50 -22.87 18.99
N GLU A 156 -13.01 -23.78 18.15
CA GLU A 156 -11.55 -24.00 17.97
C GLU A 156 -10.90 -22.81 17.28
N ALA A 157 -11.57 -22.21 16.30
CA ALA A 157 -11.10 -20.99 15.64
C ALA A 157 -11.01 -19.80 16.62
N ASP A 158 -11.93 -19.71 17.58
CA ASP A 158 -11.94 -18.68 18.63
C ASP A 158 -10.87 -18.95 19.69
N ARG A 159 -10.59 -20.22 20.04
CA ARG A 159 -9.43 -20.57 20.89
C ARG A 159 -8.12 -20.12 20.25
N LEU A 160 -7.93 -20.40 18.96
CA LEU A 160 -6.73 -19.95 18.23
C LEU A 160 -6.64 -18.41 18.17
N HIS A 161 -7.78 -17.73 18.06
CA HIS A 161 -7.80 -16.26 18.12
C HIS A 161 -7.40 -15.74 19.51
N ALA A 162 -7.88 -16.37 20.58
CA ALA A 162 -7.50 -16.03 21.94
C ALA A 162 -6.00 -16.25 22.19
N GLU A 163 -5.43 -17.36 21.69
CA GLU A 163 -4.01 -17.67 21.80
C GLU A 163 -3.14 -16.64 21.04
N LEU A 164 -3.54 -16.26 19.82
CA LEU A 164 -2.88 -15.17 19.08
C LEU A 164 -2.94 -13.85 19.85
N THR A 165 -4.07 -13.55 20.49
CA THR A 165 -4.25 -12.34 21.30
C THR A 165 -3.34 -12.37 22.54
N GLU A 166 -3.21 -13.52 23.19
CA GLU A 166 -2.33 -13.74 24.35
C GLU A 166 -0.85 -13.56 23.99
N MET A 167 -0.46 -13.99 22.78
CA MET A 167 0.87 -13.73 22.22
C MET A 167 1.12 -12.25 21.86
N GLY A 168 0.11 -11.39 22.01
CA GLY A 168 0.17 -9.98 21.69
C GLY A 168 0.00 -9.69 20.19
N ILE A 169 -0.66 -10.57 19.44
CA ILE A 169 -1.02 -10.36 18.04
C ILE A 169 -2.44 -9.81 17.95
N VAL A 170 -2.61 -8.74 17.17
CA VAL A 170 -3.90 -8.12 16.90
C VAL A 170 -4.33 -8.50 15.49
N LEU A 171 -5.46 -9.20 15.38
CA LEU A 171 -6.09 -9.56 14.12
C LEU A 171 -7.17 -8.54 13.73
N ASP A 172 -7.17 -8.11 12.47
CA ASP A 172 -8.21 -7.32 11.84
C ASP A 172 -8.89 -8.19 10.77
N THR A 173 -10.05 -8.74 11.11
CA THR A 173 -10.81 -9.66 10.23
C THR A 173 -11.42 -8.95 9.03
N ARG A 174 -11.65 -7.63 9.11
CA ARG A 174 -12.22 -6.84 8.01
C ARG A 174 -11.17 -6.57 6.93
N LEU A 175 -9.96 -6.19 7.34
CA LEU A 175 -8.85 -5.96 6.43
C LEU A 175 -8.08 -7.23 6.09
N LYS A 176 -8.40 -8.35 6.77
CA LYS A 176 -7.64 -9.60 6.77
C LYS A 176 -6.15 -9.33 7.04
N THR A 177 -5.88 -8.59 8.10
CA THR A 177 -4.51 -8.24 8.49
C THR A 177 -4.20 -8.68 9.90
N TRP A 178 -2.93 -8.91 10.18
CA TRP A 178 -2.45 -9.13 11.54
C TRP A 178 -1.26 -8.22 11.82
N LYS A 179 -1.14 -7.76 13.07
CA LYS A 179 -0.01 -6.95 13.51
C LYS A 179 0.38 -7.27 14.94
N ARG A 180 1.66 -7.15 15.24
CA ARG A 180 2.16 -7.13 16.61
C ARG A 180 2.36 -5.68 17.03
N PRO A 181 1.45 -5.07 17.82
CA PRO A 181 1.69 -3.73 18.34
C PRO A 181 3.00 -3.71 19.14
N ALA A 182 3.80 -2.67 18.94
CA ALA A 182 4.93 -2.40 19.84
C ALA A 182 4.39 -2.29 21.28
N PRO A 183 5.13 -2.80 22.28
CA PRO A 183 4.71 -2.67 23.67
C PRO A 183 4.47 -1.19 23.96
N LYS A 184 3.27 -0.84 24.41
CA LYS A 184 2.94 0.55 24.78
C LYS A 184 3.99 0.98 25.79
N ALA A 185 4.84 1.94 25.41
CA ALA A 185 5.74 2.57 26.35
C ALA A 185 4.85 3.22 27.42
N THR A 186 4.74 2.58 28.59
CA THR A 186 4.17 3.19 29.78
C THR A 186 5.01 4.44 30.06
N ARG A 187 4.49 5.60 29.66
CA ARG A 187 4.99 6.90 30.12
C ARG A 187 4.89 6.86 31.65
N ARG A 188 6.04 6.71 32.30
CA ARG A 188 6.20 6.96 33.73
C ARG A 188 6.22 8.45 33.98
#